data_AF-A0A965LG01-F1
#
_entry.id   AF-A0A965LG01-F1
#
_cell.length_a   1.000
_cell.length_b   1.000
_cell.length_c   1.000
_cell.angle_alpha   90.00
_cell.angle_beta   90.00
_cell.angle_gamma   90.00
#
_symmetry.space_group_name_H-M   'P 1'
#
loop_
_entity.id
_entity.type
_entity.pdbx_description
1 polymer ?
#
loop_
_entity_poly.entity_id
_entity_poly.type
_entity_poly.pdbx_seq_one_letter_code
_entity_poly.pdbx_strand_id
1 'polypeptide(L)' 'MSSRADGRSPEDLRPLSCQWDIAANAAGSVLLRCGKTEVICTVTAE' A
#
# COMPACT_ATOMS: atom_id res chain seq x y z
N MET A 1 9.30 27.43 1.71
CA MET A 1 9.32 26.01 1.30
C MET A 1 7.91 25.64 0.89
N SER A 2 7.69 25.37 -0.39
CA SER A 2 6.37 25.00 -0.90
C SER A 2 6.06 23.57 -0.45
N SER A 3 5.20 23.42 0.55
CA SER A 3 4.67 22.12 0.93
C SER A 3 3.81 21.57 -0.22
N ARG A 4 3.85 20.25 -0.42
CA ARG A 4 2.94 19.58 -1.37
C ARG A 4 1.48 19.83 -0.95
N ALA A 5 0.53 19.61 -1.87
CA ALA A 5 -0.89 19.88 -1.66
C ALA A 5 -1.51 19.15 -0.45
N ASP A 6 -0.89 18.06 0.01
CA ASP A 6 -1.30 17.27 1.16
C ASP A 6 -0.45 17.53 2.41
N GLY A 7 0.33 18.61 2.45
CA GLY A 7 1.09 19.02 3.63
C GLY A 7 2.46 18.34 3.79
N ARG A 8 2.81 17.41 2.90
CA ARG A 8 4.06 16.65 2.94
C ARG A 8 5.24 17.41 2.35
N SER A 9 6.44 17.12 2.84
CA SER A 9 7.68 17.62 2.25
C SER A 9 7.97 16.94 0.89
N PRO A 10 8.88 17.50 0.08
CA PRO A 10 9.35 16.85 -1.14
C PRO A 10 9.96 15.46 -0.93
N GLU A 11 10.67 15.26 0.18
CA GLU A 11 11.33 14.00 0.57
C GLU A 11 10.39 12.98 1.24
N ASP A 12 9.22 13.40 1.72
CA ASP A 12 8.24 12.53 2.35
C ASP A 12 7.54 11.56 1.38
N LEU A 13 7.51 10.29 1.77
CA LEU A 13 6.64 9.27 1.16
C LEU A 13 5.15 9.53 1.50
N ARG A 14 4.25 8.93 0.72
CA ARG A 14 2.82 8.90 1.06
C ARG A 14 2.62 7.95 2.24
N PRO A 15 1.54 8.10 3.05
CA PRO A 15 1.23 7.13 4.10
C PRO A 15 1.16 5.71 3.54
N LEU A 16 1.90 4.79 4.17
CA LEU A 16 1.99 3.39 3.78
C LEU A 16 1.33 2.51 4.84
N SER A 17 0.49 1.57 4.41
CA SER A 17 -0.08 0.56 5.29
C SER A 17 -0.26 -0.76 4.56
N CYS A 18 -0.14 -1.86 5.31
CA CYS A 18 -0.35 -3.21 4.82
C CYS A 18 -1.44 -3.89 5.64
N GLN A 19 -2.37 -4.55 4.96
CA GLN A 19 -3.30 -5.49 5.58
C GLN A 19 -3.05 -6.87 4.99
N TRP A 20 -2.65 -7.81 5.84
CA TRP A 20 -2.35 -9.18 5.47
C TRP A 20 -3.61 -10.04 5.39
N ASP A 21 -3.49 -11.18 4.72
CA ASP A 21 -4.49 -12.26 4.71
C ASP A 21 -5.90 -11.82 4.26
N ILE A 22 -5.95 -10.92 3.28
CA ILE A 22 -7.21 -10.39 2.73
C ILE A 22 -7.91 -11.33 1.74
N ALA A 23 -7.19 -12.31 1.19
CA ALA A 23 -7.69 -13.27 0.23
C ALA A 23 -7.47 -14.69 0.74
N ALA A 24 -8.51 -15.30 1.33
CA ALA A 24 -8.45 -16.60 2.00
C ALA A 24 -8.01 -17.78 1.12
N ASN A 25 -8.17 -17.65 -0.21
CA ASN A 25 -7.81 -18.71 -1.15
C ASN A 25 -6.40 -18.55 -1.74
N ALA A 26 -5.71 -17.44 -1.49
CA ALA A 26 -4.33 -17.25 -1.94
C ALA A 26 -3.37 -17.92 -0.95
N ALA A 27 -2.23 -18.43 -1.44
CA ALA A 27 -1.19 -18.97 -0.56
C ALA A 27 -0.58 -17.88 0.35
N GLY A 28 -0.60 -16.63 -0.13
CA GLY A 28 -0.35 -15.44 0.67
C GLY A 28 -1.02 -14.24 0.01
N SER A 29 -1.48 -13.27 0.81
CA SER A 29 -2.11 -12.06 0.27
C SER A 29 -1.85 -10.82 1.11
N VAL A 30 -1.80 -9.66 0.45
CA VAL A 30 -1.68 -8.35 1.09
C VAL A 30 -2.43 -7.28 0.31
N LEU A 31 -3.12 -6.41 1.03
CA LEU A 31 -3.62 -5.14 0.55
C LEU A 31 -2.64 -4.04 0.95
N LEU A 32 -1.89 -3.53 -0.02
CA LEU A 32 -0.94 -2.44 0.16
C LEU A 32 -1.63 -1.12 -0.19
N ARG A 33 -1.52 -0.14 0.71
CA ARG A 33 -2.00 1.23 0.48
C ARG A 33 -0.85 2.22 0.53
N CYS A 34 -0.78 3.09 -0.46
CA CYS A 34 0.19 4.19 -0.56
C CYS A 34 -0.57 5.50 -0.84
N GLY A 35 -1.00 6.16 0.23
CA GLY A 35 -2.01 7.22 0.16
C GLY A 35 -3.31 6.69 -0.42
N LYS A 36 -3.77 7.26 -1.55
CA LYS A 36 -5.00 6.82 -2.26
C LYS A 36 -4.77 5.68 -3.25
N THR A 37 -3.53 5.24 -3.44
CA THR A 37 -3.23 4.10 -4.33
C THR A 37 -3.38 2.82 -3.52
N GLU A 38 -4.21 1.89 -4.00
CA GLU A 38 -4.42 0.59 -3.38
C GLU A 38 -4.07 -0.54 -4.36
N VAL A 39 -3.35 -1.55 -3.88
CA VAL A 39 -2.94 -2.72 -4.67
C VAL A 39 -3.18 -3.98 -3.85
N ILE A 40 -3.86 -4.96 -4.45
CA ILE A 40 -3.96 -6.32 -3.93
C ILE A 40 -2.86 -7.15 -4.58
N CYS A 41 -2.02 -7.77 -3.76
CA CYS A 41 -1.02 -8.74 -4.21
C CYS A 41 -1.36 -10.12 -3.63
N THR A 42 -1.28 -11.14 -4.48
CA THR A 42 -1.56 -12.54 -4.13
C THR A 42 -0.43 -13.43 -4.65
N VAL A 43 -0.08 -14.44 -3.86
CA VAL A 43 0.90 -15.46 -4.25
C VAL A 43 0.19 -16.80 -4.43
N THR A 44 0.61 -17.56 -5.42
CA THR A 44 0.21 -18.95 -5.69
C THR A 44 1.43 -19.86 -5.57
N ALA A 45 1.24 -21.09 -5.11
CA ALA A 45 2.27 -22.12 -5.13
C ALA A 45 1.99 -23.08 -6.30
N GLU A 46 3.01 -23.38 -7.11
CA GLU A 46 2.98 -24.35 -8.21
C GLU A 46 3.96 -25.49 -7.94
#